data_AF-A0AAD5YBH2-F1
#
_entry.id   AF-A0AAD5YBH2-F1
#
_cell.length_a   1.000
_cell.length_b   1.000
_cell.length_c   1.000
_cell.angle_alpha   90.00
_cell.angle_beta   90.00
_cell.angle_gamma   90.00
#
_symmetry.space_group_name_H-M   'P 1'
#
loop_
_entity.id
_entity.type
_entity.pdbx_description
1 polymer ?
#
loop_
_entity_poly.entity_id
_entity_poly.type
_entity_poly.pdbx_seq_one_letter_code
_entity_poly.pdbx_strand_id
1 'polypeptide(L)'
;MLNAFRHASRSTGVLRVARRAAPVNAPRITPFVRTVVTKRYTEDHEAVVYDDATNVGVVSITDYAQSSLGDVVFVELPVVGSEYAPISGKVEEVNEELNSQPGLLNKSPEDAGWLCKIKVSDASEIDNLMTEDAYAKHCES
;
A
#
# COMPACT_ATOMS: atom_id res chain seq x y z
N MET A 1 58.12 27.76 60.70
CA MET A 1 57.63 28.63 61.79
C MET A 1 56.24 29.12 61.40
N LEU A 2 55.36 29.21 62.41
CA LEU A 2 53.91 29.40 62.34
C LEU A 2 53.47 30.76 61.77
N ASN A 3 52.29 30.80 61.13
CA ASN A 3 51.16 31.68 61.47
C ASN A 3 49.99 31.40 60.51
N ALA A 4 48.86 30.83 60.93
CA ALA A 4 47.82 31.34 61.84
C ALA A 4 46.81 32.29 61.17
N PHE A 5 45.68 31.69 60.78
CA PHE A 5 44.30 32.03 61.18
C PHE A 5 43.60 33.36 60.78
N ARG A 6 42.36 33.13 60.31
CA ARG A 6 41.13 33.95 60.26
C ARG A 6 41.01 34.96 59.11
N HIS A 7 39.97 34.80 58.29
CA HIS A 7 38.62 35.26 58.61
C HIS A 7 37.57 34.56 57.75
N ALA A 8 36.47 34.15 58.40
CA ALA A 8 35.25 33.69 57.76
C ALA A 8 34.44 34.90 57.28
N SER A 9 33.87 34.83 56.08
CA SER A 9 32.82 35.75 55.63
C SER A 9 31.64 34.93 55.12
N ARG A 10 30.50 35.09 55.79
CA ARG A 10 29.19 34.53 55.40
C ARG A 10 28.59 35.44 54.33
N SER A 11 28.21 34.88 53.19
CA SER A 11 27.30 35.56 52.26
C SER A 11 26.04 34.74 52.06
N THR A 12 24.96 35.36 52.50
CA THR A 12 23.55 35.04 52.41
C THR A 12 23.13 34.73 50.97
N GLY A 13 22.27 33.71 50.81
CA GLY A 13 21.83 33.23 49.51
C GLY A 13 20.80 34.11 48.79
N VAL A 14 20.62 33.80 47.51
CA VAL A 14 19.41 34.15 46.75
C VAL A 14 18.95 32.87 46.05
N LEU A 15 17.88 32.28 46.58
CA LEU A 15 17.21 31.11 46.01
C LEU A 15 16.43 31.57 44.77
N ARG A 16 16.93 31.28 43.56
CA ARG A 16 16.16 31.51 42.33
C ARG A 16 15.09 30.42 42.20
N VAL A 17 13.84 30.84 42.32
CA VAL A 17 12.64 30.03 42.05
C VAL A 17 12.57 29.67 40.56
N ALA A 18 12.23 28.41 40.31
CA ALA A 18 12.16 27.74 39.03
C ALA A 18 11.12 28.31 38.05
N ARG A 19 11.41 28.18 36.76
CA ARG A 19 10.40 27.91 35.72
C ARG A 19 10.99 26.92 34.71
N ARG A 20 10.79 25.62 34.95
CA ARG A 20 10.93 24.60 33.91
C ARG A 20 9.70 24.75 33.00
N ALA A 21 9.90 25.18 31.76
CA ALA A 21 8.89 25.03 30.73
C ALA A 21 8.66 23.52 30.52
N ALA A 22 7.43 23.06 30.76
CA ALA A 22 7.03 21.72 30.37
C ALA A 22 6.99 21.65 28.82
N PRO A 23 7.50 20.59 28.19
CA PRO A 23 7.25 20.39 26.76
C PRO A 23 5.75 20.15 26.58
N VAL A 24 5.12 20.99 25.76
CA VAL A 24 3.74 20.84 25.32
C VAL A 24 3.67 19.58 24.46
N ASN A 25 3.33 18.44 25.06
CA ASN A 25 3.02 17.22 24.34
C ASN A 25 1.54 17.29 23.92
N ALA A 26 1.24 18.09 22.90
CA ALA A 26 -0.07 18.06 22.27
C ALA A 26 -0.16 16.80 21.39
N PRO A 27 -1.23 15.99 21.51
CA PRO A 27 -1.41 14.85 20.62
C PRO A 27 -1.52 15.35 19.18
N ARG A 28 -0.61 14.89 18.31
CA ARG A 28 -0.76 15.05 16.86
C ARG A 28 -1.99 14.24 16.45
N ILE A 29 -3.10 14.92 16.19
CA ILE A 29 -4.21 14.34 15.44
C ILE A 29 -3.71 14.21 14.01
N THR A 30 -3.22 13.02 13.65
CA THR A 30 -3.00 12.68 12.24
C THR A 30 -4.37 12.69 11.57
N PRO A 31 -4.61 13.50 10.52
CA PRO A 31 -5.85 13.41 9.79
C PRO A 31 -5.95 11.99 9.22
N PHE A 32 -7.05 11.31 9.55
CA PHE A 32 -7.40 10.01 8.99
C PHE A 32 -7.79 10.27 7.52
N VAL A 33 -6.80 10.34 6.63
CA VAL A 33 -7.06 10.39 5.19
C VAL A 33 -7.67 9.05 4.83
N ARG A 34 -8.94 9.05 4.45
CA ARG A 34 -9.63 7.85 3.97
C ARG A 34 -9.00 7.48 2.62
N THR A 35 -8.30 6.36 2.56
CA THR A 35 -7.82 5.76 1.31
C THR A 35 -8.97 5.61 0.32
N VAL A 36 -8.77 6.02 -0.93
CA VAL A 36 -9.68 5.76 -2.04
C VAL A 36 -9.18 4.52 -2.77
N VAL A 37 -9.94 3.44 -2.64
CA VAL A 37 -9.70 2.21 -3.40
C VAL A 37 -10.56 2.26 -4.66
N THR A 38 -9.93 2.16 -5.83
CA THR A 38 -10.58 2.24 -7.14
C THR A 38 -10.43 0.91 -7.87
N LYS A 39 -11.53 0.31 -8.30
CA LYS A 39 -11.53 -0.90 -9.13
C LYS A 39 -11.78 -0.55 -10.59
N ARG A 40 -10.94 -1.08 -11.47
CA ARG A 40 -11.03 -0.92 -12.92
C ARG A 40 -10.74 -2.24 -13.64
N TYR A 41 -11.04 -2.29 -14.93
CA TYR A 41 -10.95 -3.49 -15.75
C TYR A 41 -10.20 -3.23 -17.05
N THR A 42 -9.55 -4.28 -17.57
CA THR A 42 -8.85 -4.27 -18.87
C THR A 42 -9.70 -4.94 -19.94
N GLU A 43 -9.39 -4.68 -21.21
CA GLU A 43 -10.02 -5.40 -22.34
C GLU A 43 -9.64 -6.89 -22.35
N ASP A 44 -8.53 -7.24 -21.73
CA ASP A 44 -8.02 -8.62 -21.60
C ASP A 44 -8.64 -9.39 -20.42
N HIS A 45 -9.80 -8.92 -19.91
CA HIS A 45 -10.54 -9.53 -18.81
C HIS A 45 -9.78 -9.65 -17.48
N GLU A 46 -8.91 -8.68 -17.21
CA GLU A 46 -8.24 -8.51 -15.92
C GLU A 46 -8.91 -7.39 -15.11
N ALA A 47 -8.79 -7.47 -13.79
CA ALA A 47 -9.20 -6.43 -12.85
C ALA A 47 -7.98 -5.84 -12.14
N VAL A 48 -8.00 -4.51 -11.96
CA VAL A 48 -7.01 -3.77 -11.18
C VAL A 48 -7.72 -3.09 -10.02
N VAL A 49 -7.40 -3.50 -8.79
CA VAL A 49 -7.85 -2.84 -7.56
C VAL A 49 -6.71 -1.95 -7.06
N TYR A 50 -6.85 -0.64 -7.27
CA TYR A 50 -5.81 0.36 -6.99
C TYR A 50 -6.08 1.10 -5.67
N ASP A 51 -5.06 1.19 -4.83
CA ASP A 51 -5.04 1.96 -3.58
C ASP A 51 -4.17 3.22 -3.76
N ASP A 52 -4.81 4.38 -3.68
CA ASP A 52 -4.17 5.69 -3.90
C ASP A 52 -3.20 6.11 -2.77
N ALA A 53 -3.38 5.59 -1.56
CA ALA A 53 -2.52 5.88 -0.43
C ALA A 53 -1.18 5.15 -0.53
N THR A 54 -1.20 3.95 -1.10
CA THR A 54 -0.01 3.10 -1.27
C THR A 54 0.58 3.14 -2.68
N ASN A 55 -0.16 3.63 -3.67
CA ASN A 55 0.16 3.50 -5.10
C ASN A 55 0.33 2.04 -5.55
N VAL A 56 -0.42 1.12 -4.96
CA VAL A 56 -0.37 -0.31 -5.29
C VAL A 56 -1.65 -0.71 -6.02
N GLY A 57 -1.49 -1.36 -7.18
CA GLY A 57 -2.56 -2.05 -7.87
C GLY A 57 -2.49 -3.55 -7.61
N VAL A 58 -3.57 -4.17 -7.18
CA VAL A 58 -3.71 -5.64 -7.16
C VAL A 58 -4.32 -6.06 -8.48
N VAL A 59 -3.64 -6.93 -9.20
CA VAL A 59 -4.06 -7.47 -10.49
C VAL A 59 -4.61 -8.87 -10.30
N SER A 60 -5.76 -9.15 -10.91
CA SER A 60 -6.40 -10.46 -10.93
C SER A 60 -7.11 -10.71 -12.27
N ILE A 61 -7.48 -11.95 -12.56
CA ILE A 61 -8.44 -12.22 -13.65
C ILE A 61 -9.86 -11.96 -13.15
N THR A 62 -10.80 -11.74 -14.06
CA THR A 62 -12.21 -11.56 -13.73
C THR A 62 -12.97 -12.89 -13.66
N ASP A 63 -14.18 -12.86 -13.09
CA ASP A 63 -15.07 -14.02 -13.09
C ASP A 63 -15.45 -14.50 -14.51
N TYR A 64 -15.58 -13.56 -15.45
CA TYR A 64 -15.81 -13.89 -16.86
C TYR A 64 -14.63 -14.65 -17.47
N ALA A 65 -13.40 -14.19 -17.20
CA ALA A 65 -12.19 -14.86 -17.67
C ALA A 65 -12.09 -16.28 -17.15
N GLN A 66 -12.23 -16.49 -15.83
CA GLN A 66 -12.10 -17.83 -15.26
C GLN A 66 -13.16 -18.81 -15.81
N SER A 67 -14.39 -18.32 -16.04
CA SER A 67 -15.47 -19.13 -16.62
C SER A 67 -15.14 -19.61 -18.04
N SER A 68 -14.32 -18.85 -18.77
CA SER A 68 -13.92 -19.14 -20.15
C SER A 68 -12.70 -20.08 -20.24
N LEU A 69 -11.90 -20.18 -19.16
CA LEU A 69 -10.68 -20.99 -19.12
C LEU A 69 -10.94 -22.48 -18.86
N GLY A 70 -12.09 -22.84 -18.29
CA GLY A 70 -12.32 -24.18 -17.75
C GLY A 70 -11.49 -24.43 -16.49
N ASP A 71 -11.13 -25.67 -16.19
CA ASP A 71 -10.36 -26.00 -14.98
C ASP A 71 -8.89 -25.62 -15.13
N VAL A 72 -8.44 -24.65 -14.34
CA VAL A 72 -7.07 -24.10 -14.39
C VAL A 72 -6.12 -24.99 -13.61
N VAL A 73 -5.17 -25.60 -14.32
CA VAL A 73 -4.18 -26.53 -13.76
C VAL A 73 -2.76 -25.96 -13.70
N PHE A 74 -2.52 -24.78 -14.30
CA PHE A 74 -1.22 -24.12 -14.33
C PHE A 74 -1.42 -22.62 -14.60
N VAL A 75 -0.52 -21.79 -14.04
CA VAL A 75 -0.42 -20.36 -14.35
C VAL A 75 1.06 -19.97 -14.41
N GLU A 76 1.40 -19.09 -15.35
CA GLU A 76 2.69 -18.43 -15.39
C GLU A 76 2.57 -17.04 -14.78
N LEU A 77 3.26 -16.81 -13.67
CA LEU A 77 3.24 -15.52 -12.98
C LEU A 77 4.28 -14.57 -13.59
N PRO A 78 4.04 -13.26 -13.55
CA PRO A 78 5.03 -12.29 -13.99
C PRO A 78 6.26 -12.31 -13.08
N VAL A 79 7.35 -11.67 -13.53
CA VAL A 79 8.59 -11.63 -12.77
C VAL A 79 8.59 -10.38 -11.88
N VAL A 80 8.88 -10.54 -10.59
CA VAL A 80 9.04 -9.39 -9.69
C VAL A 80 10.12 -8.44 -10.22
N GLY A 81 9.77 -7.15 -10.28
CA GLY A 81 10.60 -6.08 -10.82
C GLY A 81 10.46 -5.84 -12.32
N SER A 82 9.74 -6.70 -13.05
CA SER A 82 9.42 -6.45 -14.47
C SER A 82 8.43 -5.30 -14.61
N GLU A 83 8.46 -4.66 -15.77
CA GLU A 83 7.40 -3.75 -16.17
C GLU A 83 6.10 -4.52 -16.37
N TYR A 84 4.99 -3.86 -16.08
CA TYR A 84 3.65 -4.39 -16.31
C TYR A 84 2.97 -3.58 -17.43
N ALA A 85 2.09 -4.25 -18.18
CA ALA A 85 1.16 -3.66 -19.14
C ALA A 85 -0.21 -4.28 -18.82
N PRO A 86 -1.33 -3.54 -18.89
CA PRO A 86 -1.55 -2.32 -19.70
C PRO A 86 -1.28 -0.98 -19.01
N ILE A 87 -0.89 -0.96 -17.73
CA ILE A 87 -0.57 0.27 -16.99
C ILE A 87 0.89 0.31 -16.56
N SER A 88 1.50 1.48 -16.67
CA SER A 88 2.88 1.77 -16.33
C SER A 88 3.12 1.53 -14.85
N GLY A 89 3.91 0.50 -14.55
CA GLY A 89 4.28 0.13 -13.19
C GLY A 89 5.28 -1.01 -13.16
N LYS A 90 5.75 -1.35 -11.95
CA LYS A 90 6.62 -2.50 -11.73
C LYS A 90 5.95 -3.53 -10.84
N VAL A 91 6.10 -4.81 -11.17
CA VAL A 91 5.64 -5.90 -10.32
C VAL A 91 6.43 -5.87 -9.01
N GLU A 92 5.73 -5.76 -7.87
CA GLU A 92 6.32 -5.72 -6.53
C GLU A 92 6.15 -7.07 -5.81
N GLU A 93 5.05 -7.77 -6.08
CA GLU A 93 4.72 -9.05 -5.43
C GLU A 93 3.94 -9.95 -6.40
N VAL A 94 4.08 -11.27 -6.26
CA VAL A 94 3.30 -12.26 -7.01
C VAL A 94 2.70 -13.29 -6.06
N ASN A 95 1.58 -13.88 -6.46
CA ASN A 95 0.90 -14.88 -5.64
C ASN A 95 1.52 -16.27 -5.84
N GLU A 96 2.61 -16.55 -5.13
CA GLU A 96 3.32 -17.82 -5.21
C GLU A 96 2.45 -19.04 -4.83
N GLU A 97 1.33 -18.85 -4.11
CA GLU A 97 0.39 -19.91 -3.78
C GLU A 97 -0.18 -20.60 -5.02
N LEU A 98 -0.35 -19.85 -6.11
CA LEU A 98 -0.89 -20.34 -7.38
C LEU A 98 0.00 -21.40 -8.05
N ASN A 99 1.29 -21.46 -7.72
CA ASN A 99 2.18 -22.54 -8.19
C ASN A 99 1.76 -23.91 -7.64
N SER A 100 1.13 -23.92 -6.46
CA SER A 100 0.65 -25.14 -5.78
C SER A 100 -0.86 -25.30 -5.84
N GLN A 101 -1.60 -24.20 -6.02
CA GLN A 101 -3.06 -24.15 -6.00
C GLN A 101 -3.63 -23.29 -7.15
N PRO A 102 -3.39 -23.68 -8.42
CA PRO A 102 -3.84 -22.91 -9.58
C PRO A 102 -5.38 -22.76 -9.65
N GLY A 103 -6.12 -23.72 -9.08
CA GLY A 103 -7.60 -23.67 -9.03
C GLY A 103 -8.20 -22.53 -8.19
N LEU A 104 -7.39 -21.74 -7.48
CA LEU A 104 -7.87 -20.48 -6.87
C LEU A 104 -8.34 -19.49 -7.94
N LEU A 105 -7.77 -19.54 -9.15
CA LEU A 105 -8.19 -18.74 -10.29
C LEU A 105 -9.63 -19.03 -10.72
N ASN A 106 -10.12 -20.27 -10.54
CA ASN A 106 -11.52 -20.60 -10.79
C ASN A 106 -12.44 -20.27 -9.62
N LYS A 107 -11.97 -20.42 -8.37
CA LYS A 107 -12.83 -20.35 -7.18
C LYS A 107 -13.00 -18.94 -6.61
N SER A 108 -11.96 -18.13 -6.72
CA SER A 108 -11.90 -16.80 -6.12
C SER A 108 -10.97 -15.93 -6.96
N PRO A 109 -11.29 -15.74 -8.26
CA PRO A 109 -10.40 -15.09 -9.23
C PRO A 109 -9.87 -13.74 -8.76
N GLU A 110 -10.72 -12.94 -8.11
CA GLU A 110 -10.39 -11.57 -7.70
C GLU A 110 -9.97 -11.40 -6.23
N ASP A 111 -10.13 -12.42 -5.38
CA ASP A 111 -9.66 -12.37 -3.99
C ASP A 111 -8.43 -13.26 -3.79
N ALA A 112 -8.60 -14.56 -3.55
CA ALA A 112 -7.47 -15.47 -3.30
C ALA A 112 -6.67 -15.79 -4.57
N GLY A 113 -7.27 -15.59 -5.75
CA GLY A 113 -6.70 -15.80 -7.07
C GLY A 113 -5.97 -14.59 -7.66
N TRP A 114 -5.68 -13.55 -6.88
CA TRP A 114 -4.87 -12.42 -7.35
C TRP A 114 -3.54 -12.93 -7.94
N LEU A 115 -3.08 -12.30 -9.02
CA LEU A 115 -1.90 -12.72 -9.78
C LEU A 115 -0.65 -12.02 -9.26
N CYS A 116 -0.71 -10.69 -9.22
CA CYS A 116 0.42 -9.86 -8.81
C CYS A 116 -0.03 -8.54 -8.19
N LYS A 117 0.90 -7.88 -7.50
CA LYS A 117 0.78 -6.50 -7.07
C LYS A 117 1.79 -5.67 -7.85
N ILE A 118 1.33 -4.53 -8.32
CA ILE A 118 2.14 -3.60 -9.11
C ILE A 118 2.28 -2.28 -8.35
N LYS A 119 3.50 -1.75 -8.35
CA LYS A 119 3.77 -0.37 -7.97
C LYS A 119 3.49 0.51 -9.19
N VAL A 120 2.34 1.17 -9.18
CA VAL A 120 1.88 2.02 -10.29
C VAL A 120 2.75 3.28 -10.34
N SER A 121 3.32 3.57 -11.52
CA SER A 121 4.16 4.74 -11.73
C SER A 121 3.40 5.97 -12.23
N ASP A 122 2.26 5.78 -12.90
CA ASP A 122 1.35 6.85 -13.30
C ASP A 122 -0.09 6.49 -12.91
N ALA A 123 -0.61 7.15 -11.87
CA ALA A 123 -1.96 6.90 -11.37
C ALA A 123 -3.06 7.36 -12.35
N SER A 124 -2.76 8.30 -13.26
CA SER A 124 -3.75 8.79 -14.22
C SER A 124 -4.14 7.74 -15.26
N GLU A 125 -3.28 6.75 -15.48
CA GLU A 125 -3.58 5.63 -16.38
C GLU A 125 -4.67 4.70 -15.83
N ILE A 126 -4.87 4.67 -14.50
CA ILE A 126 -5.99 3.94 -13.88
C ILE A 126 -7.33 4.47 -14.40
N ASP A 127 -7.44 5.78 -14.63
CA ASP A 127 -8.70 6.37 -15.10
C ASP A 127 -9.03 6.03 -16.55
N ASN A 128 -8.03 5.61 -17.33
CA ASN A 128 -8.18 5.17 -18.72
C ASN A 128 -8.71 3.73 -18.82
N LEU A 129 -8.62 2.95 -17.75
CA LEU A 129 -9.16 1.59 -17.69
C LEU A 129 -10.69 1.61 -17.58
N MET A 130 -11.32 0.50 -18.00
CA MET A 130 -12.77 0.39 -18.01
C MET A 130 -13.35 0.43 -16.60
N THR A 131 -14.48 1.11 -16.45
CA THR A 131 -15.33 1.00 -15.26
C THR A 131 -16.10 -0.33 -15.30
N GLU A 132 -16.68 -0.72 -14.17
CA GLU A 132 -17.51 -1.93 -14.08
C GLU A 132 -18.65 -1.92 -15.12
N ASP A 133 -19.38 -0.80 -15.26
CA ASP A 133 -20.46 -0.66 -16.26
C ASP A 133 -19.97 -0.79 -17.70
N ALA A 134 -18.75 -0.31 -18.00
CA ALA A 134 -18.16 -0.43 -19.33
C ALA A 134 -17.72 -1.88 -19.60
N TYR A 135 -17.09 -2.51 -18.60
CA TYR A 135 -16.67 -3.90 -18.67
C TYR A 135 -17.83 -4.87 -18.82
N ALA A 136 -18.95 -4.65 -18.11
CA ALA A 136 -20.15 -5.46 -18.22
C ALA A 136 -20.68 -5.47 -19.67
N LYS A 137 -20.75 -4.29 -20.31
CA LYS A 137 -21.14 -4.18 -21.73
C LYS A 137 -20.14 -4.85 -22.66
N HIS A 138 -18.85 -4.75 -22.36
CA HIS A 138 -17.80 -5.40 -23.13
C HIS A 138 -17.97 -6.93 -23.13
N CYS A 139 -18.33 -7.54 -21.99
CA CYS A 139 -18.56 -8.99 -21.88
C CYS A 139 -19.82 -9.50 -22.60
N GLU A 140 -20.76 -8.61 -22.94
CA GLU A 140 -22.00 -8.93 -23.66
C GLU A 140 -21.85 -8.86 -25.20
N SER A 141 -20.70 -8.40 -25.69
CA SER A 141 -20.42 -8.15 -27.12
C SER A 141 -19.91 -9.38 -27.84
#